data_AF-A0A930DRA7-F1
#
_entry.id   AF-A0A930DRA7-F1
#
_cell.length_a   1.000
_cell.length_b   1.000
_cell.length_c   1.000
_cell.angle_alpha   90.00
_cell.angle_beta   90.00
_cell.angle_gamma   90.00
#
_symmetry.space_group_name_H-M   'P 1'
#
loop_
_entity.id
_entity.type
_entity.pdbx_description
1 polymer ?
#
loop_
_entity_poly.entity_id
_entity_poly.type
_entity_poly.pdbx_seq_one_letter_code
_entity_poly.pdbx_strand_id
1 'polypeptide(L)'
;YLLFMNNDIECLKADSVEEMLQFVQQEEVGICGARLLYPDKMIQHAGVVMGFGGIAGATFIGTHETENSYMHRAACIQNYSAVTAAVLMTKKSLFDQVGGFREELAVAFNDVDFCLKIRALGKRVVYTPYALFTHYESKSRGLEDNPEKVKRFNGEIVCLAKHWPEILRKGDPYYNPALTLRKSNFTLRDLSVEKVGEPFPLEILKDIV
;
A
#
# COMPACT_ATOMS: atom_id res chain seq x y z
N TYR A 1 -17.71 11.63 4.45
CA TYR A 1 -16.46 10.95 4.09
C TYR A 1 -15.77 10.49 5.37
N LEU A 2 -14.85 9.54 5.27
CA LEU A 2 -14.01 9.09 6.39
C LEU A 2 -12.55 9.39 6.02
N LEU A 3 -11.80 9.92 6.99
CA LEU A 3 -10.35 10.10 6.90
C LEU A 3 -9.72 9.29 8.04
N PHE A 4 -8.96 8.27 7.68
CA PHE A 4 -8.16 7.49 8.61
C PHE A 4 -6.77 8.09 8.68
N MET A 5 -6.26 8.27 9.90
CA MET A 5 -4.92 8.76 10.18
C MET A 5 -4.34 8.00 11.36
N ASN A 6 -3.06 7.65 11.27
CA ASN A 6 -2.32 7.21 12.44
C ASN A 6 -2.15 8.38 13.43
N ASN A 7 -1.92 8.05 14.69
CA ASN A 7 -1.76 9.02 15.78
C ASN A 7 -0.40 9.73 15.80
N ASP A 8 0.53 9.33 14.93
CA ASP A 8 1.89 9.86 14.79
C ASP A 8 2.14 10.48 13.40
N ILE A 9 1.11 11.12 12.86
CA ILE A 9 1.13 11.85 11.59
C ILE A 9 1.17 13.37 11.84
N GLU A 10 1.97 14.07 11.04
CA GLU A 10 1.96 15.53 10.97
C GLU A 10 1.66 15.99 9.53
N CYS A 11 0.66 16.85 9.39
CA CYS A 11 0.29 17.43 8.11
C CYS A 11 1.29 18.52 7.70
N LEU A 12 1.94 18.36 6.54
CA LEU A 12 2.94 19.32 6.05
C LEU A 12 2.35 20.41 5.15
N LYS A 13 1.13 20.20 4.63
CA LYS A 13 0.43 21.17 3.80
C LYS A 13 -1.02 21.31 4.22
N ALA A 14 -1.46 22.54 4.49
CA ALA A 14 -2.78 22.84 5.04
C ALA A 14 -3.94 22.34 4.17
N ASP A 15 -3.75 22.27 2.86
CA ASP A 15 -4.73 21.82 1.86
C ASP A 15 -4.74 20.31 1.62
N SER A 16 -3.96 19.52 2.37
CA SER A 16 -3.82 18.07 2.12
C SER A 16 -5.14 17.31 2.21
N VAL A 17 -6.09 17.75 3.06
CA VAL A 17 -7.39 17.10 3.21
C VAL A 17 -8.28 17.40 2.00
N GLU A 18 -8.29 18.64 1.54
CA GLU A 18 -8.97 19.10 0.33
C GLU A 18 -8.41 18.40 -0.91
N GLU A 19 -7.09 18.25 -0.99
CA GLU A 19 -6.38 17.52 -2.05
C GLU A 19 -6.78 16.04 -2.13
N MET A 20 -7.16 15.41 -1.01
CA MET A 20 -7.69 14.05 -1.02
C MET A 20 -9.19 14.02 -1.34
N LEU A 21 -9.94 14.99 -0.81
CA LEU A 21 -11.38 15.13 -1.01
C LEU A 21 -11.73 15.26 -2.49
N GLN A 22 -10.93 16.02 -3.26
CA GLN A 22 -11.16 16.21 -4.69
C GLN A 22 -11.16 14.91 -5.51
N PHE A 23 -10.45 13.88 -5.04
CA PHE A 23 -10.45 12.56 -5.68
C PHE A 23 -11.63 11.73 -5.20
N VAL A 24 -11.81 11.58 -3.88
CA VAL A 24 -12.85 10.67 -3.36
C VAL A 24 -14.28 11.14 -3.64
N GLN A 25 -14.49 12.40 -4.00
CA GLN A 25 -15.80 12.88 -4.48
C GLN A 25 -16.14 12.35 -5.89
N GLN A 26 -15.14 12.03 -6.71
CA GLN A 26 -15.36 11.45 -8.06
C GLN A 26 -16.00 10.07 -7.93
N GLU A 27 -16.98 9.76 -8.77
CA GLU A 27 -17.80 8.55 -8.61
C GLU A 27 -16.97 7.28 -8.68
N GLU A 28 -16.03 7.23 -9.62
CA GLU A 28 -15.16 6.10 -9.92
C GLU A 28 -13.99 5.93 -8.95
N VAL A 29 -13.75 6.89 -8.05
CA VAL A 29 -12.69 6.80 -7.02
C VAL A 29 -13.30 6.37 -5.69
N GLY A 30 -12.77 5.29 -5.13
CA GLY A 30 -13.20 4.77 -3.84
C GLY A 30 -12.28 5.17 -2.69
N ILE A 31 -10.99 5.32 -2.95
CA ILE A 31 -9.97 5.66 -1.95
C ILE A 31 -8.98 6.67 -2.53
N CYS A 32 -8.56 7.62 -1.70
CA CYS A 32 -7.37 8.44 -1.94
C CYS A 32 -6.37 8.23 -0.79
N GLY A 33 -5.11 7.98 -1.12
CA GLY A 33 -3.99 7.91 -0.17
C GLY A 33 -3.02 9.08 -0.37
N ALA A 34 -2.39 9.50 0.72
CA ALA A 34 -1.44 10.61 0.72
C ALA A 34 0.02 10.16 0.50
N ARG A 35 0.90 11.12 0.22
CA ARG A 35 2.35 10.93 0.28
C ARG A 35 2.81 11.05 1.73
N LEU A 36 3.53 10.02 2.19
CA LEU A 36 4.12 9.99 3.52
C LEU A 36 5.63 10.04 3.41
N LEU A 37 6.23 10.95 4.18
CA LEU A 37 7.66 11.09 4.36
C LEU A 37 8.06 10.64 5.76
N TYR A 38 9.25 10.08 5.86
CA TYR A 38 9.99 10.02 7.11
C TYR A 38 10.44 11.44 7.53
N PRO A 39 10.82 11.66 8.81
CA PRO A 39 11.30 12.95 9.28
C PRO A 39 12.53 13.49 8.54
N ASP A 40 13.34 12.60 7.97
CA ASP A 40 14.52 12.90 7.16
C ASP A 40 14.21 13.18 5.67
N LYS A 41 12.93 13.37 5.33
CA LYS A 41 12.42 13.67 3.98
C LYS A 41 12.57 12.52 2.97
N MET A 42 12.90 11.32 3.43
CA MET A 42 12.80 10.12 2.61
C MET A 42 11.33 9.72 2.43
N ILE A 43 10.96 9.26 1.24
CA ILE A 43 9.64 8.70 1.01
C ILE A 43 9.48 7.43 1.84
N GLN A 44 8.37 7.34 2.55
CA GLN A 44 7.90 6.13 3.22
C GLN A 44 6.77 5.47 2.44
N HIS A 45 5.87 6.28 1.85
CA HIS A 45 4.74 5.78 1.08
C HIS A 45 4.42 6.70 -0.11
N ALA A 46 4.35 6.09 -1.29
CA ALA A 46 3.88 6.71 -2.52
C ALA A 46 3.06 5.74 -3.40
N GLY A 47 2.23 4.91 -2.74
CA GLY A 47 1.50 3.79 -3.32
C GLY A 47 1.96 2.44 -2.78
N VAL A 48 1.10 1.42 -2.91
CA VAL A 48 1.40 0.03 -2.55
C VAL A 48 1.18 -0.88 -3.76
N VAL A 49 2.14 -1.78 -3.98
CA VAL A 49 2.13 -2.79 -5.04
C VAL A 49 2.04 -4.18 -4.43
N MET A 50 1.17 -5.03 -4.98
CA MET A 50 1.07 -6.43 -4.62
C MET A 50 2.31 -7.21 -5.08
N GLY A 51 2.81 -8.09 -4.22
CA GLY A 51 4.03 -8.88 -4.45
C GLY A 51 5.33 -8.21 -4.01
N PHE A 52 5.34 -6.89 -3.76
CA PHE A 52 6.52 -6.22 -3.20
C PHE A 52 6.89 -6.78 -1.83
N GLY A 53 8.17 -7.15 -1.67
CA GLY A 53 8.64 -7.78 -0.44
C GLY A 53 8.02 -9.15 -0.15
N GLY A 54 7.41 -9.79 -1.15
CA GLY A 54 6.69 -11.05 -1.03
C GLY A 54 5.18 -10.86 -1.20
N ILE A 55 4.53 -10.08 -0.34
CA ILE A 55 3.06 -10.06 -0.28
C ILE A 55 2.45 -8.76 -0.82
N ALA A 56 2.87 -7.62 -0.27
CA ALA A 56 2.50 -6.27 -0.66
C ALA A 56 3.43 -5.29 0.04
N GLY A 57 3.81 -4.20 -0.62
CA GLY A 57 4.74 -3.24 -0.04
C GLY A 57 4.63 -1.85 -0.66
N ALA A 58 5.05 -0.84 0.10
CA ALA A 58 5.06 0.53 -0.38
C ALA A 58 6.16 0.75 -1.43
N THR A 59 5.86 1.59 -2.41
CA THR A 59 6.78 1.97 -3.50
C THR A 59 7.67 3.14 -3.08
N PHE A 60 8.87 3.23 -3.67
CA PHE A 60 9.80 4.36 -3.50
C PHE A 60 10.35 4.60 -2.09
N ILE A 61 10.23 3.62 -1.19
CA ILE A 61 10.82 3.70 0.16
C ILE A 61 12.29 4.08 0.06
N GLY A 62 12.70 5.11 0.82
CA GLY A 62 14.10 5.56 0.91
C GLY A 62 14.57 6.45 -0.25
N THR A 63 13.68 6.82 -1.18
CA THR A 63 13.98 7.86 -2.19
C THR A 63 13.75 9.23 -1.56
N HIS A 64 14.72 10.16 -1.65
CA HIS A 64 14.53 11.50 -1.09
C HIS A 64 13.43 12.27 -1.84
N GLU A 65 12.72 13.17 -1.16
CA GLU A 65 11.52 13.78 -1.73
C GLU A 65 11.74 14.59 -3.02
N THR A 66 12.96 15.12 -3.19
CA THR A 66 13.43 15.91 -4.33
C THR A 66 14.08 15.09 -5.43
N GLU A 67 14.32 13.80 -5.22
CA GLU A 67 14.94 12.93 -6.22
C GLU A 67 13.94 12.53 -7.31
N ASN A 68 14.47 12.35 -8.52
CA ASN A 68 13.68 11.83 -9.64
C ASN A 68 13.49 10.32 -9.46
N SER A 69 12.31 9.95 -8.96
CA SER A 69 11.84 8.56 -8.99
C SER A 69 11.70 8.04 -10.43
N TYR A 70 11.50 6.73 -10.58
CA TYR A 70 11.27 6.07 -11.87
C TYR A 70 10.21 6.82 -12.69
N MET A 71 10.64 7.45 -13.79
CA MET A 71 9.81 8.29 -14.66
C MET A 71 8.98 9.35 -13.89
N HIS A 72 9.53 9.90 -12.80
CA HIS A 72 8.86 10.83 -11.88
C HIS A 72 7.55 10.31 -11.27
N ARG A 73 7.33 8.99 -11.30
CA ARG A 73 6.05 8.38 -10.89
C ARG A 73 5.64 8.71 -9.46
N ALA A 74 6.59 8.83 -8.53
CA ALA A 74 6.30 9.23 -7.14
C ALA A 74 5.83 10.70 -7.00
N ALA A 75 6.10 11.54 -8.00
CA ALA A 75 5.67 12.93 -8.04
C ALA A 75 4.40 13.14 -8.89
N CYS A 76 3.78 12.06 -9.37
CA CYS A 76 2.56 12.10 -10.17
C CYS A 76 1.40 11.44 -9.42
N ILE A 77 0.18 11.89 -9.71
CA ILE A 77 -1.03 11.16 -9.32
C ILE A 77 -1.01 9.80 -10.01
N GLN A 78 -1.30 8.73 -9.27
CA GLN A 78 -1.25 7.36 -9.79
C GLN A 78 -2.43 6.53 -9.27
N ASN A 79 -2.86 5.56 -10.08
CA ASN A 79 -3.68 4.47 -9.57
C ASN A 79 -2.78 3.34 -9.08
N TYR A 80 -3.10 2.80 -7.92
CA TYR A 80 -2.42 1.63 -7.34
C TYR A 80 -3.43 0.56 -6.93
N SER A 81 -2.93 -0.63 -6.61
CA SER A 81 -3.78 -1.67 -6.04
C SER A 81 -4.16 -1.36 -4.59
N ALA A 82 -3.28 -0.69 -3.86
CA ALA A 82 -3.52 -0.24 -2.50
C ALA A 82 -2.74 1.04 -2.16
N VAL A 83 -3.12 1.66 -1.06
CA VAL A 83 -2.42 2.73 -0.36
C VAL A 83 -2.50 2.46 1.14
N THR A 84 -1.59 2.99 1.93
CA THR A 84 -1.61 2.76 3.37
C THR A 84 -2.73 3.52 4.09
N ALA A 85 -3.30 2.91 5.13
CA ALA A 85 -4.26 3.56 6.02
C ALA A 85 -3.64 4.54 7.02
N ALA A 86 -2.30 4.70 7.04
CA ALA A 86 -1.65 5.73 7.86
C ALA A 86 -2.15 7.14 7.52
N VAL A 87 -2.48 7.43 6.25
CA VAL A 87 -3.38 8.52 5.85
C VAL A 87 -4.19 8.10 4.61
N LEU A 88 -5.48 7.84 4.80
CA LEU A 88 -6.39 7.32 3.78
C LEU A 88 -7.78 7.96 3.88
N MET A 89 -8.31 8.47 2.77
CA MET A 89 -9.68 8.99 2.69
C MET A 89 -10.57 8.09 1.84
N THR A 90 -11.83 7.90 2.25
CA THR A 90 -12.83 7.15 1.50
C THR A 90 -14.26 7.68 1.73
N LYS A 91 -15.22 7.24 0.90
CA LYS A 91 -16.65 7.48 1.12
C LYS A 91 -17.14 6.59 2.25
N LYS A 92 -17.92 7.15 3.19
CA LYS A 92 -18.52 6.36 4.29
C LYS A 92 -19.39 5.22 3.75
N SER A 93 -20.19 5.49 2.72
CA SER A 93 -21.04 4.48 2.08
C SER A 93 -20.25 3.30 1.53
N LEU A 94 -19.07 3.53 0.94
CA LEU A 94 -18.22 2.45 0.44
C LEU A 94 -17.56 1.67 1.58
N PHE A 95 -17.12 2.36 2.65
CA PHE A 95 -16.60 1.70 3.84
C PHE A 95 -17.64 0.76 4.45
N ASP A 96 -18.87 1.25 4.64
CA ASP A 96 -19.99 0.46 5.18
C ASP A 96 -20.35 -0.70 4.23
N GLN A 97 -20.37 -0.46 2.91
CA GLN A 97 -20.71 -1.46 1.88
C GLN A 97 -19.75 -2.65 1.86
N VAL A 98 -18.45 -2.43 2.07
CA VAL A 98 -17.45 -3.52 2.08
C VAL A 98 -17.19 -4.10 3.47
N GLY A 99 -17.94 -3.65 4.48
CA GLY A 99 -17.77 -4.10 5.87
C GLY A 99 -16.49 -3.59 6.55
N GLY A 100 -15.94 -2.47 6.09
CA GLY A 100 -14.77 -1.83 6.69
C GLY A 100 -13.48 -2.67 6.68
N PHE A 101 -12.62 -2.40 7.66
CA PHE A 101 -11.37 -3.12 7.87
C PHE A 101 -11.63 -4.53 8.40
N ARG A 102 -10.83 -5.50 7.94
CA ARG A 102 -10.88 -6.87 8.41
C ARG A 102 -10.21 -6.99 9.78
N GLU A 103 -10.91 -7.50 10.78
CA GLU A 103 -10.40 -7.62 12.15
C GLU A 103 -9.31 -8.70 12.29
N GLU A 104 -9.32 -9.73 11.45
CA GLU A 104 -8.25 -10.74 11.42
C GLU A 104 -6.89 -10.18 10.94
N LEU A 105 -6.89 -8.98 10.36
CA LEU A 105 -5.71 -8.21 9.98
C LEU A 105 -5.53 -7.07 10.99
N ALA A 106 -5.04 -7.40 12.18
CA ALA A 106 -5.00 -6.46 13.29
C ALA A 106 -3.90 -5.39 13.11
N VAL A 107 -2.76 -5.76 12.50
CA VAL A 107 -1.57 -4.91 12.44
C VAL A 107 -1.09 -4.67 11.01
N ALA A 108 -0.92 -5.72 10.20
CA ALA A 108 -0.48 -5.58 8.82
C ALA A 108 -1.59 -5.88 7.82
N PHE A 109 -1.50 -5.26 6.65
CA PHE A 109 -2.31 -5.52 5.45
C PHE A 109 -3.81 -5.22 5.55
N ASN A 110 -4.33 -4.67 6.65
CA ASN A 110 -5.73 -4.25 6.75
C ASN A 110 -6.10 -3.19 5.71
N ASP A 111 -5.18 -2.27 5.45
CA ASP A 111 -5.24 -1.24 4.43
C ASP A 111 -5.23 -1.84 3.02
N VAL A 112 -4.37 -2.84 2.77
CA VAL A 112 -4.33 -3.59 1.52
C VAL A 112 -5.63 -4.34 1.28
N ASP A 113 -6.13 -5.12 2.24
CA ASP A 113 -7.42 -5.82 2.13
C ASP A 113 -8.56 -4.84 1.86
N PHE A 114 -8.62 -3.73 2.59
CA PHE A 114 -9.65 -2.71 2.39
C PHE A 114 -9.58 -2.09 0.99
N CYS A 115 -8.38 -1.76 0.50
CA CYS A 115 -8.20 -1.28 -0.86
C CYS A 115 -8.66 -2.29 -1.92
N LEU A 116 -8.35 -3.58 -1.72
CA LEU A 116 -8.75 -4.64 -2.64
C LEU A 116 -10.27 -4.87 -2.62
N LYS A 117 -10.92 -4.80 -1.45
CA LYS A 117 -12.40 -4.82 -1.35
C LYS A 117 -13.03 -3.69 -2.15
N ILE A 118 -12.52 -2.46 -2.01
CA ILE A 118 -13.03 -1.30 -2.75
C ILE A 118 -12.81 -1.46 -4.26
N ARG A 119 -11.66 -2.00 -4.67
CA ARG A 119 -11.39 -2.30 -6.09
C ARG A 119 -12.29 -3.39 -6.65
N ALA A 120 -12.69 -4.37 -5.85
CA ALA A 120 -13.65 -5.39 -6.27
C ALA A 120 -15.04 -4.80 -6.63
N LEU A 121 -15.35 -3.59 -6.14
CA LEU A 121 -16.52 -2.81 -6.57
C LEU A 121 -16.29 -2.01 -7.88
N GLY A 122 -15.17 -2.21 -8.56
CA GLY A 122 -14.79 -1.46 -9.77
C GLY A 122 -14.30 -0.03 -9.50
N LYS A 123 -14.02 0.34 -8.24
CA LYS A 123 -13.53 1.67 -7.87
C LYS A 123 -12.00 1.74 -7.94
N ARG A 124 -11.48 2.93 -8.24
CA ARG A 124 -10.05 3.23 -8.26
C ARG A 124 -9.53 3.58 -6.87
N VAL A 125 -8.29 3.18 -6.61
CA VAL A 125 -7.50 3.61 -5.46
C VAL A 125 -6.44 4.56 -6.00
N VAL A 126 -6.53 5.82 -5.59
CA VAL A 126 -5.68 6.89 -6.10
C VAL A 126 -4.65 7.26 -5.04
N TYR A 127 -3.41 7.42 -5.47
CA TYR A 127 -2.36 8.10 -4.74
C TYR A 127 -2.22 9.53 -5.25
N THR A 128 -2.16 10.52 -4.36
CA THR A 128 -1.82 11.90 -4.70
C THR A 128 -0.52 12.33 -4.00
N PRO A 129 0.44 12.92 -4.74
CA PRO A 129 1.66 13.48 -4.16
C PRO A 129 1.43 14.85 -3.50
N TYR A 130 0.24 15.44 -3.68
CA TYR A 130 -0.08 16.79 -3.23
C TYR A 130 -0.61 16.85 -1.79
N ALA A 131 -1.22 15.76 -1.32
CA ALA A 131 -1.50 15.56 0.10
C ALA A 131 -0.22 15.01 0.77
N LEU A 132 0.40 15.82 1.64
CA LEU A 132 1.76 15.57 2.12
C LEU A 132 1.82 15.56 3.64
N PHE A 133 2.35 14.47 4.20
CA PHE A 133 2.45 14.27 5.63
C PHE A 133 3.81 13.70 6.02
N THR A 134 4.29 14.06 7.21
CA THR A 134 5.34 13.32 7.90
C THR A 134 4.68 12.21 8.71
N HIS A 135 5.22 11.00 8.64
CA HIS A 135 4.85 9.90 9.52
C HIS A 135 6.06 9.51 10.35
N TYR A 136 5.94 9.64 11.67
CA TYR A 136 7.04 9.39 12.61
C TYR A 136 7.27 7.89 12.91
N GLU A 137 6.65 7.03 12.12
CA GLU A 137 6.58 5.57 12.18
C GLU A 137 7.34 4.92 13.33
N SER A 138 6.59 4.29 14.22
CA SER A 138 7.11 3.32 15.20
C SER A 138 8.06 3.88 16.26
N LYS A 139 7.84 5.12 16.75
CA LYS A 139 8.40 5.50 18.07
C LYS A 139 7.97 4.54 19.20
N SER A 140 6.84 3.82 19.05
CA SER A 140 6.32 2.86 20.03
C SER A 140 6.26 1.39 19.57
N ARG A 141 6.20 1.10 18.25
CA ARG A 141 5.93 -0.26 17.72
C ARG A 141 7.15 -1.20 17.75
N GLY A 142 8.36 -0.67 17.53
CA GLY A 142 9.58 -1.48 17.34
C GLY A 142 9.53 -2.35 16.07
N LEU A 143 10.53 -3.21 15.89
CA LEU A 143 10.62 -4.16 14.77
C LEU A 143 9.71 -5.39 15.00
N GLU A 144 9.48 -6.19 13.96
CA GLU A 144 8.89 -7.54 14.06
C GLU A 144 9.95 -8.51 14.61
N ASP A 145 10.33 -8.32 15.87
CA ASP A 145 11.56 -8.85 16.47
C ASP A 145 11.36 -9.95 17.51
N ASN A 146 10.10 -10.28 17.83
CA ASN A 146 9.79 -11.36 18.77
C ASN A 146 8.94 -12.47 18.13
N PRO A 147 8.96 -13.70 18.69
CA PRO A 147 8.26 -14.83 18.09
C PRO A 147 6.74 -14.64 17.92
N GLU A 148 6.09 -13.91 18.83
CA GLU A 148 4.64 -13.68 18.78
C GLU A 148 4.26 -12.72 17.64
N LYS A 149 5.01 -11.63 17.50
CA LYS A 149 4.91 -10.65 16.40
C LYS A 149 5.11 -11.32 15.05
N VAL A 150 6.18 -12.11 14.92
CA VAL A 150 6.47 -12.89 13.69
C VAL A 150 5.33 -13.87 13.39
N LYS A 151 4.84 -14.61 14.39
CA LYS A 151 3.72 -15.54 14.22
C LYS A 151 2.44 -14.83 13.77
N ARG A 152 2.10 -13.68 14.37
CA ARG A 152 0.98 -12.84 13.95
C ARG A 152 1.15 -12.38 12.51
N PHE A 153 2.31 -11.79 12.17
CA PHE A 153 2.60 -11.29 10.83
C PHE A 153 2.46 -12.39 9.77
N ASN A 154 3.00 -13.58 10.03
CA ASN A 154 2.82 -14.74 9.16
C ASN A 154 1.34 -15.16 9.02
N GLY A 155 0.57 -15.11 10.11
CA GLY A 155 -0.88 -15.34 10.08
C GLY A 155 -1.63 -14.32 9.22
N GLU A 156 -1.24 -13.05 9.28
CA GLU A 156 -1.83 -11.96 8.47
C GLU A 156 -1.46 -12.09 6.98
N ILE A 157 -0.23 -12.53 6.66
CA ILE A 157 0.16 -12.90 5.30
C ILE A 157 -0.77 -13.99 4.75
N VAL A 158 -0.97 -15.07 5.52
CA VAL A 158 -1.85 -16.18 5.12
C VAL A 158 -3.29 -15.70 4.97
N CYS A 159 -3.77 -14.85 5.88
CA CYS A 159 -5.10 -14.29 5.80
C CYS A 159 -5.29 -13.49 4.51
N LEU A 160 -4.38 -12.58 4.18
CA LEU A 160 -4.46 -11.80 2.95
C LEU A 160 -4.40 -12.70 1.71
N ALA A 161 -3.48 -13.67 1.69
CA ALA A 161 -3.31 -14.56 0.55
C ALA A 161 -4.50 -15.50 0.31
N LYS A 162 -5.17 -15.95 1.38
CA LYS A 162 -6.41 -16.75 1.29
C LYS A 162 -7.56 -15.95 0.68
N HIS A 163 -7.67 -14.66 1.00
CA HIS A 163 -8.75 -13.80 0.51
C HIS A 163 -8.48 -13.23 -0.88
N TRP A 164 -7.22 -13.02 -1.26
CA TRP A 164 -6.83 -12.39 -2.52
C TRP A 164 -5.84 -13.23 -3.35
N PRO A 165 -6.09 -14.53 -3.58
CA PRO A 165 -5.15 -15.39 -4.28
C PRO A 165 -4.96 -14.99 -5.75
N GLU A 166 -6.01 -14.46 -6.39
CA GLU A 166 -5.99 -14.15 -7.83
C GLU A 166 -5.05 -13.01 -8.17
N ILE A 167 -5.03 -11.92 -7.39
CA ILE A 167 -4.12 -10.78 -7.65
C ILE A 167 -2.67 -11.16 -7.34
N LEU A 168 -2.45 -12.01 -6.34
CA LEU A 168 -1.13 -12.54 -6.07
C LEU A 168 -0.66 -13.41 -7.23
N ARG A 169 -1.51 -14.31 -7.75
CA ARG A 169 -1.16 -15.25 -8.83
C ARG A 169 -1.01 -14.58 -10.20
N LYS A 170 -1.81 -13.55 -10.50
CA LYS A 170 -1.76 -12.82 -11.78
C LYS A 170 -0.75 -11.66 -11.77
N GLY A 171 -0.35 -11.20 -10.59
CA GLY A 171 0.43 -9.99 -10.40
C GLY A 171 -0.43 -8.74 -10.29
N ASP A 172 0.18 -7.67 -9.80
CA ASP A 172 -0.48 -6.38 -9.63
C ASP A 172 -0.79 -5.73 -11.00
N PRO A 173 -2.05 -5.41 -11.32
CA PRO A 173 -2.41 -4.83 -12.61
C PRO A 173 -1.91 -3.39 -12.81
N TYR A 174 -1.47 -2.71 -11.75
CA TYR A 174 -0.89 -1.36 -11.83
C TYR A 174 0.64 -1.36 -11.87
N TYR A 175 1.27 -2.55 -11.89
CA TYR A 175 2.71 -2.72 -11.92
C TYR A 175 3.17 -3.49 -13.15
N ASN A 176 4.28 -3.06 -13.77
CA ASN A 176 4.78 -3.72 -14.97
C ASN A 176 5.46 -5.06 -14.59
N PRO A 177 5.06 -6.19 -15.18
CA PRO A 177 5.62 -7.51 -14.86
C PRO A 177 7.10 -7.69 -15.22
N ALA A 178 7.69 -6.78 -16.00
CA ALA A 178 9.12 -6.76 -16.30
C ALA A 178 9.98 -6.10 -15.20
N LEU A 179 9.36 -5.45 -14.21
CA LEU A 179 10.05 -4.78 -13.10
C LEU A 179 10.16 -5.69 -11.87
N THR A 180 11.25 -5.56 -11.12
CA THR A 180 11.53 -6.40 -9.94
C THR A 180 10.53 -6.18 -8.81
N LEU A 181 10.15 -7.26 -8.11
CA LEU A 181 9.35 -7.16 -6.88
C LEU A 181 10.20 -7.16 -5.61
N ARG A 182 11.52 -7.34 -5.74
CA ARG A 182 12.46 -7.42 -4.61
C ARG A 182 12.96 -6.05 -4.14
N LYS A 183 12.87 -5.02 -5.00
CA LYS A 183 13.28 -3.66 -4.69
C LYS A 183 12.19 -2.67 -5.08
N SER A 184 12.00 -1.64 -4.26
CA SER A 184 11.00 -0.58 -4.45
C SER A 184 11.40 0.49 -5.49
N ASN A 185 12.47 0.25 -6.26
CA ASN A 185 13.12 1.22 -7.15
C ASN A 185 12.79 1.04 -8.64
N PHE A 186 11.88 0.10 -8.98
CA PHE A 186 11.37 -0.08 -10.35
C PHE A 186 12.47 -0.41 -11.38
N THR A 187 13.54 -1.10 -10.97
CA THR A 187 14.51 -1.65 -11.93
C THR A 187 13.94 -2.85 -12.68
N LEU A 188 14.49 -3.15 -13.84
CA LEU A 188 14.16 -4.39 -14.57
C LEU A 188 14.46 -5.62 -13.71
N ARG A 189 13.68 -6.68 -13.90
CA ARG A 189 13.95 -7.99 -13.28
C ARG A 189 15.28 -8.54 -13.75
N ASP A 190 16.01 -9.13 -12.82
CA ASP A 190 17.10 -10.03 -13.14
C ASP A 190 16.51 -11.41 -13.43
N LEU A 191 16.45 -11.80 -14.70
CA LEU A 191 15.85 -13.07 -15.12
C LEU A 191 16.62 -14.32 -14.65
N SER A 192 17.85 -14.15 -14.14
CA SER A 192 18.57 -15.24 -13.49
C SER A 192 18.06 -15.52 -12.07
N VAL A 193 17.31 -14.59 -11.49
CA VAL A 193 16.81 -14.65 -10.10
C VAL A 193 15.27 -14.58 -10.02
N GLU A 194 14.61 -13.87 -10.93
CA GLU A 194 13.16 -13.61 -10.95
C GLU A 194 12.59 -13.76 -12.38
N LYS A 195 11.70 -14.73 -12.63
CA LYS A 195 11.08 -14.88 -13.96
C LYS A 195 10.03 -13.78 -14.19
N VAL A 196 9.79 -13.45 -15.46
CA VAL A 196 8.75 -12.48 -15.85
C VAL A 196 7.38 -13.02 -15.48
N GLY A 197 6.60 -12.20 -14.77
CA GLY A 197 5.27 -12.59 -14.32
C GLY A 197 5.27 -13.70 -13.27
N GLU A 198 6.43 -14.08 -12.71
CA GLU A 198 6.49 -14.94 -11.54
C GLU A 198 5.81 -14.21 -10.37
N PRO A 199 4.63 -14.70 -9.95
CA PRO A 199 3.91 -14.12 -8.83
C PRO A 199 4.63 -14.41 -7.52
N PHE A 200 4.07 -13.93 -6.40
CA PHE A 200 4.45 -14.42 -5.08
C PHE A 200 4.48 -15.97 -5.08
N PRO A 201 5.57 -16.62 -4.66
CA PRO A 201 5.64 -18.09 -4.61
C PRO A 201 4.63 -18.61 -3.59
N LEU A 202 3.42 -18.92 -4.06
CA LEU A 202 2.32 -19.46 -3.26
C LEU A 202 2.67 -20.81 -2.61
N GLU A 203 3.71 -21.49 -3.09
CA GLU A 203 4.26 -22.69 -2.48
C GLU A 203 4.74 -22.45 -1.04
N ILE A 204 5.22 -21.25 -0.73
CA ILE A 204 5.56 -20.86 0.65
C ILE A 204 4.31 -20.86 1.55
N LEU A 205 3.11 -20.66 1.00
CA LEU A 205 1.88 -20.73 1.79
C LEU A 205 1.44 -22.17 2.10
N LYS A 206 1.95 -23.18 1.38
CA LYS A 206 1.59 -24.58 1.62
C LYS A 206 2.08 -25.08 2.98
N ASP A 207 3.16 -24.48 3.50
CA ASP A 207 3.78 -24.85 4.77
C ASP A 207 3.33 -23.95 5.94
N ILE A 208 2.50 -22.92 5.69
CA ILE A 208 1.97 -22.00 6.72
C ILE A 208 0.47 -22.29 7.02
N VAL A 209 -0.15 -23.26 6.32
CA VAL A 209 -1.51 -23.76 6.60
C VAL A 209 -1.44 -25.12 7.26
#